data_AF-A0A2E5GNU0-F1
#
_entry.id   AF-A0A2E5GNU0-F1
#
_cell.length_a   1.000
_cell.length_b   1.000
_cell.length_c   1.000
_cell.angle_alpha   90.00
_cell.angle_beta   90.00
_cell.angle_gamma   90.00
#
_symmetry.space_group_name_H-M   'P 1'
#
loop_
_entity.id
_entity.type
_entity.pdbx_description
1 polymer ?
#
loop_
_entity_poly.entity_id
_entity_poly.type
_entity_poly.pdbx_seq_one_letter_code
_entity_poly.pdbx_strand_id
1 'polypeptide(L)'
;MIRAFGMVLLLMLTSCLTRDERISEFQDKLGLEKAQILNEMVDHFESRLQVLYPKLKLKDAYIQLLEDLEHHALDNTEMLFQWPEALLFKYKNSGLQNDFYKQKSNSKTLNEEGVFFKAMRSQSYYDELIAEYFWVLKQTGKITPSQFASGMLRFDFDPNNFFHKRILVFQFLP
;
A
#
# COMPACT_ATOMS: atom_id res chain seq x y z
N MET A 1 -33.04 13.12 -53.26
CA MET A 1 -33.30 13.76 -51.95
C MET A 1 -32.15 13.42 -51.02
N ILE A 2 -31.60 14.44 -50.37
CA ILE A 2 -30.39 14.40 -49.55
C ILE A 2 -30.78 14.04 -48.10
N ARG A 3 -29.82 13.45 -47.38
CA ARG A 3 -29.63 13.39 -45.91
C ARG A 3 -30.31 12.18 -45.23
N ALA A 4 -29.68 11.48 -44.29
CA ALA A 4 -28.63 11.91 -43.39
C ALA A 4 -27.59 10.80 -43.16
N PHE A 5 -26.33 11.20 -43.28
CA PHE A 5 -25.17 10.62 -42.62
C PHE A 5 -25.43 10.70 -41.11
N GLY A 6 -25.62 9.56 -40.46
CA GLY A 6 -25.75 9.44 -39.02
C GLY A 6 -24.61 8.59 -38.50
N MET A 7 -23.42 9.20 -38.47
CA MET A 7 -22.20 8.71 -37.85
C MET A 7 -22.51 8.22 -36.42
N VAL A 8 -22.68 6.91 -36.24
CA VAL A 8 -22.68 6.32 -34.90
C VAL A 8 -21.25 6.39 -34.41
N LEU A 9 -21.03 7.47 -33.68
CA LEU A 9 -19.80 7.88 -33.05
C LEU A 9 -19.24 6.73 -32.22
N LEU A 10 -18.05 6.28 -32.63
CA LEU A 10 -17.17 5.36 -31.94
C LEU A 10 -16.76 5.94 -30.58
N LEU A 11 -17.64 5.89 -29.57
CA LEU A 11 -17.38 6.36 -28.20
C LEU A 11 -17.07 5.18 -27.26
N MET A 12 -16.08 4.36 -27.63
CA MET A 12 -15.52 3.31 -26.76
C MET A 12 -13.99 3.42 -26.67
N LEU A 13 -13.43 4.64 -26.73
CA LEU A 13 -11.98 4.90 -26.71
C LEU A 13 -11.57 5.98 -25.69
N THR A 14 -12.21 6.07 -24.51
CA THR A 14 -11.79 7.03 -23.47
C THR A 14 -11.66 6.46 -22.06
N SER A 15 -11.69 5.14 -21.85
CA SER A 15 -11.28 4.57 -20.55
C SER A 15 -9.76 4.36 -20.42
N CYS A 16 -8.98 4.71 -21.45
CA CYS A 16 -7.53 4.93 -21.31
C CYS A 16 -7.22 6.32 -20.70
N LEU A 17 -7.90 6.70 -19.62
CA LEU A 17 -7.35 7.71 -18.71
C LEU A 17 -6.19 7.03 -17.96
N THR A 18 -5.01 7.11 -18.58
CA THR A 18 -3.68 6.91 -17.98
C THR A 18 -3.61 5.78 -16.96
N ARG A 19 -3.64 4.53 -17.44
CA ARG A 19 -3.17 3.41 -16.63
C ARG A 19 -1.71 3.69 -16.31
N ASP A 20 -1.39 3.98 -15.06
CA ASP A 20 -0.02 4.17 -14.62
C ASP A 20 0.74 2.87 -14.88
N GLU A 21 1.61 2.87 -15.89
CA GLU A 21 2.33 1.68 -16.34
C GLU A 21 3.19 1.06 -15.22
N ARG A 22 3.62 1.89 -14.26
CA ARG A 22 4.36 1.46 -13.07
C ARG A 22 3.54 0.52 -12.21
N ILE A 23 2.22 0.74 -12.13
CA ILE A 23 1.31 -0.14 -11.36
C ILE A 23 1.24 -1.51 -12.02
N SER A 24 1.05 -1.57 -13.35
CA SER A 24 1.05 -2.86 -14.06
C SER A 24 2.40 -3.56 -13.94
N GLU A 25 3.51 -2.85 -14.13
CA GLU A 25 4.85 -3.42 -14.03
C GLU A 25 5.12 -3.97 -12.62
N PHE A 26 4.69 -3.24 -11.58
CA PHE A 26 4.77 -3.70 -10.19
C PHE A 26 3.98 -4.99 -9.98
N GLN A 27 2.73 -5.03 -10.45
CA GLN A 27 1.86 -6.20 -10.31
C GLN A 27 2.40 -7.42 -11.07
N ASP A 28 2.92 -7.21 -12.28
CA ASP A 28 3.51 -8.27 -13.10
C ASP A 28 4.78 -8.82 -12.46
N LYS A 29 5.66 -7.95 -11.94
CA LYS A 29 6.87 -8.36 -11.20
C LYS A 29 6.52 -9.13 -9.94
N LEU A 30 5.54 -8.64 -9.17
CA LEU A 30 5.11 -9.29 -7.94
C LEU A 30 4.43 -10.64 -8.18
N GLY A 31 3.77 -10.79 -9.33
CA GLY A 31 2.94 -11.92 -9.68
C GLY A 31 1.48 -11.68 -9.30
N LEU A 32 0.58 -12.06 -10.21
CA LEU A 32 -0.85 -11.73 -10.13
C LEU A 32 -1.51 -12.15 -8.81
N GLU A 33 -1.23 -13.36 -8.33
CA GLU A 33 -1.78 -13.89 -7.07
C GLU A 33 -1.38 -13.01 -5.87
N LYS A 34 -0.08 -12.73 -5.73
CA LYS A 34 0.45 -11.89 -4.66
C LYS A 34 -0.06 -10.46 -4.75
N ALA A 35 -0.16 -9.91 -5.96
CA ALA A 35 -0.73 -8.59 -6.20
C ALA A 35 -2.21 -8.51 -5.78
N GLN A 36 -3.01 -9.54 -6.10
CA GLN A 36 -4.41 -9.62 -5.67
C GLN A 36 -4.53 -9.70 -4.14
N ILE A 37 -3.71 -10.52 -3.49
CA ILE A 37 -3.70 -10.62 -2.02
C ILE A 37 -3.31 -9.29 -1.39
N LEU A 38 -2.31 -8.59 -1.92
CA LEU A 38 -1.93 -7.26 -1.43
C LEU A 38 -3.07 -6.24 -1.61
N ASN A 39 -3.84 -6.32 -2.70
CA ASN A 39 -5.03 -5.50 -2.87
C ASN A 39 -6.09 -5.83 -1.80
N GLU A 40 -6.38 -7.11 -1.57
CA GLU A 40 -7.32 -7.55 -0.51
C GLU A 40 -6.88 -7.05 0.88
N MET A 41 -5.56 -7.00 1.15
CA MET A 41 -5.01 -6.45 2.40
C MET A 41 -5.22 -4.94 2.51
N VAL A 42 -5.05 -4.19 1.41
CA VAL A 42 -5.36 -2.74 1.39
C VAL A 42 -6.86 -2.51 1.58
N ASP A 43 -7.72 -3.27 0.90
CA ASP A 43 -9.17 -3.12 1.00
C ASP A 43 -9.66 -3.41 2.43
N HIS A 44 -9.13 -4.47 3.06
CA HIS A 44 -9.44 -4.75 4.46
C HIS A 44 -8.97 -3.62 5.37
N PHE A 45 -7.74 -3.12 5.19
CA PHE A 45 -7.22 -1.99 5.96
C PHE A 45 -8.09 -0.74 5.84
N GLU A 46 -8.52 -0.39 4.63
CA GLU A 46 -9.41 0.74 4.36
C GLU A 46 -10.79 0.55 5.03
N SER A 47 -11.32 -0.67 5.03
CA SER A 47 -12.57 -0.97 5.74
C SER A 47 -12.44 -0.75 7.26
N ARG A 48 -11.28 -1.11 7.83
CA ARG A 48 -10.99 -0.90 9.26
C ARG A 48 -10.79 0.58 9.59
N LEU A 49 -10.13 1.33 8.71
CA LEU A 49 -10.04 2.79 8.83
C LEU A 49 -11.42 3.44 8.90
N GLN A 50 -12.36 3.01 8.06
CA GLN A 50 -13.73 3.55 8.08
C GLN A 50 -14.49 3.19 9.36
N VAL A 51 -14.18 2.06 10.00
CA VAL A 51 -14.73 1.72 11.31
C VAL A 51 -14.12 2.59 12.42
N LEU A 52 -12.82 2.88 12.36
CA LEU A 52 -12.13 3.75 13.32
C LEU A 52 -12.58 5.21 13.21
N TYR A 53 -12.79 5.68 11.98
CA TYR A 53 -13.13 7.08 11.68
C TYR A 53 -14.43 7.20 10.88
N PRO A 54 -15.59 6.80 11.44
CA PRO A 54 -16.85 6.65 10.69
C PRO A 54 -17.44 7.95 10.15
N LYS A 55 -16.96 9.11 10.63
CA LYS A 55 -17.41 10.43 10.19
C LYS A 55 -16.52 11.05 9.10
N LEU A 56 -15.36 10.44 8.82
CA LEU A 56 -14.39 10.95 7.87
C LEU A 56 -14.55 10.26 6.51
N LYS A 57 -14.21 10.98 5.44
CA LYS A 57 -14.00 10.33 4.13
C LYS A 57 -12.72 9.50 4.22
N LEU A 58 -12.62 8.45 3.42
CA LEU A 58 -11.48 7.53 3.46
C LEU A 58 -10.11 8.24 3.37
N LYS A 59 -9.98 9.21 2.45
CA LYS A 59 -8.74 10.00 2.32
C LYS A 59 -8.39 10.77 3.60
N ASP A 60 -9.39 11.30 4.30
CA ASP A 60 -9.20 12.08 5.52
C ASP A 60 -8.95 11.13 6.70
N ALA A 61 -9.53 9.92 6.69
CA ALA A 61 -9.26 8.86 7.66
C ALA A 61 -7.82 8.35 7.62
N TYR A 62 -7.21 8.28 6.43
CA TYR A 62 -5.78 7.99 6.29
C TYR A 62 -4.91 9.03 6.98
N ILE A 63 -5.19 10.32 6.74
CA ILE A 63 -4.43 11.42 7.36
C ILE A 63 -4.64 11.42 8.87
N GLN A 64 -5.89 11.27 9.33
CA GLN A 64 -6.20 11.19 10.76
C GLN A 64 -5.47 10.03 11.45
N LEU A 65 -5.38 8.85 10.81
CA LEU A 65 -4.58 7.75 11.34
C LEU A 65 -3.11 8.16 11.54
N LEU A 66 -2.50 8.79 10.52
CA LEU A 66 -1.11 9.21 10.61
C LEU A 66 -0.89 10.25 11.72
N GLU A 67 -1.77 11.25 11.83
CA GLU A 67 -1.73 12.24 12.91
C GLU A 67 -1.86 11.57 14.28
N ASP A 68 -2.81 10.66 14.46
CA ASP A 68 -3.02 9.97 15.73
C ASP A 68 -1.82 9.07 16.10
N LEU A 69 -1.18 8.44 15.11
CA LEU A 69 0.03 7.65 15.30
C LEU A 69 1.24 8.51 15.69
N GLU A 70 1.42 9.67 15.05
CA GLU A 70 2.50 10.62 15.35
C GLU A 70 2.40 11.11 16.79
N HIS A 71 1.19 11.45 17.24
CA HIS A 71 0.91 11.97 18.59
C HIS A 71 0.77 10.89 19.67
N HIS A 72 1.03 9.62 19.34
CA HIS A 72 0.84 8.47 20.25
C HIS A 72 -0.59 8.36 20.81
N ALA A 73 -1.59 8.82 20.07
CA ALA A 73 -3.00 8.80 20.47
C ALA A 73 -3.66 7.42 20.28
N LEU A 74 -2.97 6.48 19.64
CA LEU A 74 -3.43 5.11 19.43
C LEU A 74 -2.59 4.12 20.26
N ASP A 75 -3.19 3.60 21.32
CA ASP A 75 -2.63 2.47 22.06
C ASP A 75 -2.76 1.18 21.24
N ASN A 76 -1.65 0.45 21.14
CA ASN A 76 -1.57 -0.90 20.55
C ASN A 76 -2.07 -1.01 19.10
N THR A 77 -1.38 -0.31 18.21
CA THR A 77 -1.72 -0.14 16.78
C THR A 77 -1.84 -1.45 15.98
N GLU A 78 -1.09 -2.49 16.37
CA GLU A 78 -1.19 -3.83 15.77
C GLU A 78 -2.57 -4.49 16.04
N MET A 79 -3.21 -4.18 17.18
CA MET A 79 -4.55 -4.69 17.51
C MET A 79 -5.68 -3.97 16.77
N LEU A 80 -5.43 -2.83 16.13
CA LEU A 80 -6.49 -2.02 15.51
C LEU A 80 -7.03 -2.63 14.20
N PHE A 81 -6.16 -3.30 13.45
CA PHE A 81 -6.49 -3.74 12.09
C PHE A 81 -7.02 -5.18 12.00
N GLN A 82 -6.89 -6.00 13.07
CA GLN A 82 -7.41 -7.38 13.20
C GLN A 82 -7.65 -8.08 11.85
N TRP A 83 -6.59 -8.67 11.30
CA TRP A 83 -6.63 -9.30 9.99
C TRP A 83 -7.48 -10.58 9.99
N PRO A 84 -8.38 -10.79 8.99
CA PRO A 84 -9.17 -12.01 8.92
C PRO A 84 -8.28 -13.23 8.75
N GLU A 85 -8.57 -14.32 9.47
CA GLU A 85 -7.75 -15.53 9.44
C GLU A 85 -7.59 -16.08 8.01
N ALA A 86 -8.66 -16.09 7.22
CA ALA A 86 -8.62 -16.51 5.82
C ALA A 86 -7.69 -15.65 4.96
N LEU A 87 -7.65 -14.33 5.19
CA LEU A 87 -6.77 -13.42 4.46
C LEU A 87 -5.31 -13.62 4.90
N LEU A 88 -5.06 -13.81 6.19
CA LEU A 88 -3.73 -14.15 6.71
C LEU A 88 -3.23 -15.49 6.16
N PHE A 89 -4.12 -16.47 6.01
CA PHE A 89 -3.80 -17.77 5.43
C PHE A 89 -3.35 -17.63 3.97
N LYS A 90 -4.10 -16.86 3.14
CA LYS A 90 -3.69 -16.53 1.77
C LYS A 90 -2.34 -15.81 1.72
N TYR A 91 -2.18 -14.78 2.56
CA TYR A 91 -0.95 -14.00 2.66
C TYR A 91 0.29 -14.86 2.96
N LYS A 92 0.18 -15.78 3.92
CA LYS A 92 1.26 -16.71 4.27
C LYS A 92 1.54 -17.71 3.15
N ASN A 93 0.50 -18.33 2.61
CA ASN A 93 0.64 -19.42 1.63
C ASN A 93 1.12 -18.95 0.25
N SER A 94 0.80 -17.72 -0.14
CA SER A 94 1.31 -17.13 -1.38
C SER A 94 2.83 -16.86 -1.36
N GLY A 95 3.45 -16.95 -0.17
CA GLY A 95 4.84 -16.55 0.04
C GLY A 95 5.06 -15.04 -0.04
N LEU A 96 4.00 -14.21 -0.08
CA LEU A 96 4.12 -12.75 -0.04
C LEU A 96 4.81 -12.29 1.25
N GLN A 97 4.54 -12.95 2.39
CA GLN A 97 5.26 -12.68 3.64
C GLN A 97 6.79 -12.85 3.50
N ASN A 98 7.22 -13.84 2.71
CA ASN A 98 8.64 -14.08 2.48
C ASN A 98 9.27 -13.00 1.61
N ASP A 99 8.50 -12.28 0.79
CA ASP A 99 9.01 -11.12 0.04
C ASP A 99 9.26 -9.90 0.95
N PHE A 100 8.68 -9.90 2.16
CA PHE A 100 8.81 -8.81 3.13
C PHE A 100 9.86 -9.13 4.19
N TYR A 101 9.83 -10.35 4.71
CA TYR A 101 10.63 -10.76 5.85
C TYR A 101 11.35 -12.07 5.57
N LYS A 102 12.63 -12.14 5.93
CA LYS A 102 13.36 -13.39 6.12
C LYS A 102 13.16 -13.82 7.57
N GLN A 103 12.64 -15.03 7.76
CA GLN A 103 12.67 -15.66 9.07
C GLN A 103 14.10 -16.13 9.37
N LYS A 104 14.69 -15.64 10.46
CA LYS A 104 16.00 -16.11 10.95
C LYS A 104 15.86 -16.47 12.42
N SER A 105 15.68 -17.76 12.71
CA SER A 105 15.43 -18.25 14.08
C SER A 105 14.21 -17.54 14.70
N ASN A 106 14.34 -16.91 15.86
CA ASN A 106 13.29 -16.19 16.57
C ASN A 106 13.12 -14.72 16.13
N SER A 107 13.79 -14.27 15.06
CA SER A 107 13.64 -12.90 14.55
C SER A 107 13.18 -12.86 13.09
N LYS A 108 12.39 -11.84 12.77
CA LYS A 108 12.08 -11.43 11.40
C LYS A 108 12.99 -10.27 11.03
N THR A 109 13.71 -10.40 9.93
CA THR A 109 14.49 -9.31 9.34
C THR A 109 13.94 -8.99 7.97
N LEU A 110 14.04 -7.73 7.55
CA LEU A 110 13.63 -7.29 6.22
C LEU A 110 14.26 -8.15 5.11
N ASN A 111 13.46 -8.62 4.16
CA ASN A 111 13.95 -9.31 2.97
C ASN A 111 14.21 -8.32 1.83
N GLU A 112 15.39 -7.72 1.81
CA GLU A 112 15.78 -6.81 0.71
C GLU A 112 15.85 -7.51 -0.67
N GLU A 113 15.99 -8.83 -0.67
CA GLU A 113 16.03 -9.64 -1.90
C GLU A 113 14.64 -10.04 -2.39
N GLY A 114 13.61 -9.82 -1.58
CA GLY A 114 12.23 -10.19 -1.85
C GLY A 114 11.65 -9.40 -3.02
N VAL A 115 10.73 -10.04 -3.75
CA VAL A 115 10.19 -9.49 -5.00
C VAL A 115 9.48 -8.17 -4.76
N PHE A 116 8.63 -8.11 -3.73
CA PHE A 116 7.96 -6.87 -3.34
C PHE A 116 8.95 -5.77 -2.97
N PHE A 117 9.94 -6.07 -2.13
CA PHE A 117 10.89 -5.06 -1.68
C PHE A 117 11.59 -4.40 -2.87
N LYS A 118 12.09 -5.21 -3.80
CA LYS A 118 12.73 -4.73 -5.04
C LYS A 118 11.77 -3.94 -5.92
N ALA A 119 10.56 -4.43 -6.12
CA ALA A 119 9.56 -3.79 -6.99
C ALA A 119 9.01 -2.47 -6.41
N MET A 120 8.86 -2.38 -5.10
CA MET A 120 8.46 -1.15 -4.41
C MET A 120 9.63 -0.17 -4.34
N ARG A 121 10.85 -0.64 -4.03
CA ARG A 121 12.06 0.20 -4.01
C ARG A 121 12.41 0.79 -5.37
N SER A 122 12.09 0.13 -6.48
CA SER A 122 12.32 0.72 -7.81
C SER A 122 11.47 1.97 -8.03
N GLN A 123 10.40 2.18 -7.27
CA GLN A 123 9.57 3.39 -7.36
C GLN A 123 10.23 4.61 -6.70
N SER A 124 11.28 4.43 -5.89
CA SER A 124 12.04 5.53 -5.27
C SER A 124 12.64 6.52 -6.28
N TYR A 125 12.79 6.13 -7.55
CA TYR A 125 13.23 7.05 -8.60
C TYR A 125 12.16 8.12 -8.92
N TYR A 126 10.89 7.81 -8.71
CA TYR A 126 9.76 8.66 -9.09
C TYR A 126 9.06 9.31 -7.90
N ASP A 127 9.40 8.91 -6.68
CA ASP A 127 8.61 9.21 -5.49
C ASP A 127 9.52 9.34 -4.26
N GLU A 128 9.62 10.57 -3.73
CA GLU A 128 10.53 10.93 -2.64
C GLU A 128 10.15 10.26 -1.33
N LEU A 129 8.84 10.11 -1.05
CA LEU A 129 8.36 9.40 0.14
C LEU A 129 8.84 7.95 0.12
N ILE A 130 8.75 7.29 -1.04
CA ILE A 130 9.22 5.91 -1.21
C ILE A 130 10.75 5.84 -1.07
N ALA A 131 11.47 6.82 -1.62
CA ALA A 131 12.92 6.91 -1.47
C ALA A 131 13.35 7.01 -0.01
N GLU A 132 12.73 7.93 0.74
CA GLU A 132 13.04 8.13 2.15
C GLU A 132 12.66 6.92 3.00
N TYR A 133 11.47 6.34 2.77
CA TYR A 133 11.00 5.17 3.51
C TYR A 133 12.04 4.04 3.48
N PHE A 134 12.55 3.72 2.30
CA PHE A 134 13.54 2.67 2.13
C PHE A 134 14.96 3.08 2.53
N TRP A 135 15.27 4.37 2.60
CA TRP A 135 16.51 4.84 3.18
C TRP A 135 16.50 4.65 4.69
N VAL A 136 15.44 5.09 5.38
CA VAL A 136 15.27 4.94 6.84
C VAL A 136 15.24 3.47 7.24
N LEU A 137 14.44 2.63 6.57
CA LEU A 137 14.38 1.19 6.85
C LEU A 137 15.77 0.53 6.82
N LYS A 138 16.65 0.95 5.91
CA LYS A 138 18.01 0.43 5.81
C LYS A 138 18.92 0.87 6.94
N GLN A 139 18.72 2.08 7.47
CA GLN A 139 19.52 2.59 8.58
C GLN A 139 19.08 2.01 9.93
N THR A 140 17.76 1.87 10.13
CA THR A 140 17.19 1.57 11.45
C THR A 140 16.65 0.15 11.58
N GLY A 141 16.35 -0.52 10.47
CA GLY A 141 15.68 -1.82 10.42
C GLY A 141 14.20 -1.71 10.81
N LYS A 142 13.91 -1.37 12.07
CA LYS A 142 12.55 -1.21 12.60
C LYS A 142 12.22 0.26 12.80
N ILE A 143 11.11 0.71 12.21
CA ILE A 143 10.55 2.06 12.38
C ILE A 143 9.38 1.96 13.36
N THR A 144 9.32 2.83 14.37
CA THR A 144 8.16 2.88 15.28
C THR A 144 6.95 3.49 14.56
N PRO A 145 5.70 3.21 15.01
CA PRO A 145 4.53 3.78 14.36
C PRO A 145 4.53 5.32 14.30
N SER A 146 4.98 5.99 15.38
CA SER A 146 5.09 7.46 15.41
C SER A 146 6.16 7.99 14.44
N GLN A 147 7.35 7.37 14.40
CA GLN A 147 8.40 7.74 13.44
C GLN A 147 7.94 7.55 11.99
N PHE A 148 7.26 6.42 11.75
CA PHE A 148 6.71 6.10 10.44
C PHE A 148 5.68 7.14 10.02
N ALA A 149 4.75 7.48 10.90
CA ALA A 149 3.71 8.45 10.60
C ALA A 149 4.26 9.87 10.36
N SER A 150 5.22 10.29 11.19
CA SER A 150 5.90 11.58 11.01
C SER A 150 6.60 11.66 9.64
N GLY A 151 7.26 10.57 9.21
CA GLY A 151 7.84 10.47 7.87
C GLY A 151 6.79 10.57 6.76
N MET A 152 5.68 9.84 6.88
CA MET A 152 4.60 9.87 5.89
C MET A 152 4.00 11.28 5.74
N LEU A 153 3.74 11.97 6.85
CA LEU A 153 3.20 13.33 6.85
C LEU A 153 4.22 14.34 6.29
N ARG A 154 5.49 14.21 6.67
CA ARG A 154 6.57 15.11 6.21
C ARG A 154 6.83 15.03 4.70
N PHE A 155 6.67 13.85 4.10
CA PHE A 155 6.93 13.61 2.68
C PHE A 155 5.63 13.53 1.86
N ASP A 156 4.59 14.27 2.28
CA ASP A 156 3.34 14.48 1.54
C ASP A 156 2.64 13.17 1.12
N PHE A 157 2.39 12.28 2.09
CA PHE A 157 1.59 11.07 1.87
C PHE A 157 0.27 11.40 1.15
N ASP A 158 0.15 10.94 -0.11
CA ASP A 158 -1.11 10.95 -0.86
C ASP A 158 -1.94 9.67 -0.64
N PRO A 159 -3.13 9.74 -0.02
CA PRO A 159 -4.04 8.60 0.13
C PRO A 159 -4.63 8.06 -1.18
N ASN A 160 -4.49 8.77 -2.31
CA ASN A 160 -4.89 8.29 -3.63
C ASN A 160 -3.75 7.58 -4.37
N ASN A 161 -2.50 7.73 -3.92
CA ASN A 161 -1.34 7.10 -4.54
C ASN A 161 -1.31 5.60 -4.21
N PHE A 162 -1.23 4.79 -5.28
CA PHE A 162 -1.24 3.32 -5.20
C PHE A 162 -0.10 2.77 -4.34
N PHE A 163 1.10 3.31 -4.45
CA PHE A 163 2.28 2.82 -3.76
C PHE A 163 2.31 3.28 -2.30
N HIS A 164 1.94 4.53 -2.03
CA HIS A 164 1.87 5.07 -0.68
C HIS A 164 1.00 4.22 0.25
N LYS A 165 -0.22 3.89 -0.18
CA LYS A 165 -1.13 3.03 0.59
C LYS A 165 -0.54 1.66 0.92
N ARG A 166 0.24 1.10 0.00
CA ARG A 166 0.88 -0.22 0.19
C ARG A 166 2.06 -0.17 1.16
N ILE A 167 2.81 0.93 1.18
CA ILE A 167 3.84 1.15 2.20
C ILE A 167 3.19 1.27 3.58
N LEU A 168 2.09 2.03 3.68
CA LEU A 168 1.32 2.13 4.92
C LEU A 168 0.87 0.75 5.41
N VAL A 169 0.18 -0.01 4.57
CA VAL A 169 -0.31 -1.34 4.94
C VAL A 169 0.84 -2.27 5.32
N PHE A 170 1.93 -2.27 4.55
CA PHE A 170 3.13 -3.07 4.83
C PHE A 170 3.65 -2.88 6.27
N GLN A 171 3.61 -1.65 6.79
CA GLN A 171 4.06 -1.35 8.15
C GLN A 171 3.22 -2.04 9.24
N PHE A 172 1.97 -2.42 8.95
CA PHE A 172 1.03 -3.05 9.88
C PHE A 172 0.77 -4.54 9.60
N LEU A 173 1.54 -5.15 8.68
CA LEU A 173 1.41 -6.58 8.38
C LEU A 173 2.14 -7.45 9.42
N PRO A 174 1.56 -8.63 9.76
CA PRO A 174 2.10 -9.50 10.81
C PRO A 174 3.30 -10.38 10.42
#